data_AF-A0A1J0LPX9-F1
#
_entry.id   AF-A0A1J0LPX9-F1
#
_cell.length_a   1.000
_cell.length_b   1.000
_cell.length_c   1.000
_cell.angle_alpha   90.00
_cell.angle_beta   90.00
_cell.angle_gamma   90.00
#
_symmetry.space_group_name_H-M   'P 1'
#
loop_
_entity.id
_entity.type
_entity.pdbx_description
1 polymer ?
#
loop_
_entity_poly.entity_id
_entity_poly.type
_entity_poly.pdbx_seq_one_letter_code
_entity_poly.pdbx_strand_id
1 'polypeptide(L)'
;MPKPELRMSTEELERLRDRYRELIGFVPPRIQARTDLLARLDPDTLRMQEELRARLMYPPCFDVKTAQLMLFGMLLMDLSDAAKLHAIAARRAGATYEELNAVVGLAFLFRGLPAANRGAEVIQEILRMEEEGRL
;
A
#
# COMPACT_ATOMS: atom_id res chain seq x y z
N MET A 1 4.00 16.50 29.61
CA MET A 1 2.53 16.66 29.64
C MET A 1 1.90 15.29 29.80
N PRO A 2 0.83 15.14 30.60
CA PRO A 2 0.13 13.86 30.76
C PRO A 2 -0.53 13.43 29.44
N LYS A 3 -0.72 12.12 29.27
CA LYS A 3 -1.42 11.54 28.11
C LYS A 3 -2.88 12.01 28.11
N PRO A 4 -3.43 12.52 27.00
CA PRO A 4 -4.84 12.91 26.93
C PRO A 4 -5.76 11.74 27.23
N GLU A 5 -6.89 11.98 27.88
CA GLU A 5 -7.88 10.95 28.19
C GLU A 5 -8.55 10.40 26.93
N LEU A 6 -9.07 9.18 27.03
CA LEU A 6 -9.77 8.55 25.92
C LEU A 6 -11.15 9.17 25.76
N ARG A 7 -11.48 9.62 24.54
CA ARG A 7 -12.78 10.23 24.20
C ARG A 7 -13.71 9.30 23.40
N MET A 8 -13.19 8.15 22.96
CA MET A 8 -13.91 7.06 22.30
C MET A 8 -14.04 5.87 23.26
N SER A 9 -15.14 5.12 23.23
CA SER A 9 -15.24 3.89 24.05
C SER A 9 -14.19 2.85 23.63
N THR A 10 -13.70 2.07 24.58
CA THR A 10 -12.75 0.98 24.29
C THR A 10 -13.38 -0.05 23.36
N GLU A 11 -14.67 -0.36 23.54
CA GLU A 11 -15.37 -1.30 22.66
C GLU A 11 -15.45 -0.79 21.21
N GLU A 12 -15.69 0.51 21.01
CA GLU A 12 -15.69 1.11 19.67
C GLU A 12 -14.32 1.09 19.01
N LEU A 13 -13.28 1.48 19.76
CA LEU A 13 -11.91 1.46 19.27
C LEU A 13 -11.48 0.05 18.83
N GLU A 14 -11.83 -0.97 19.60
CA GLU A 14 -11.52 -2.36 19.26
C GLU A 14 -12.32 -2.86 18.04
N ARG A 15 -13.59 -2.49 17.89
CA ARG A 15 -14.37 -2.78 16.67
C ARG A 15 -13.73 -2.21 15.41
N LEU A 16 -13.16 -1.00 15.48
CA LEU A 16 -12.43 -0.41 14.35
C LEU A 16 -11.17 -1.23 14.02
N ARG A 17 -10.48 -1.73 15.05
CA ARG A 17 -9.25 -2.54 14.92
C ARG A 17 -9.50 -3.96 14.43
N ASP A 18 -10.65 -4.55 14.74
CA ASP A 18 -10.99 -5.91 14.32
C ASP A 18 -10.97 -6.07 12.80
N ARG A 19 -11.37 -5.03 12.05
CA ARG A 19 -11.29 -5.00 10.57
C ARG A 19 -9.86 -5.27 10.05
N TYR A 20 -8.84 -4.85 10.80
CA TYR A 20 -7.44 -5.14 10.46
C TYR A 20 -7.05 -6.57 10.84
N ARG A 21 -7.51 -7.06 12.00
CA ARG A 21 -7.28 -8.45 12.43
C ARG A 21 -7.91 -9.44 11.45
N GLU A 22 -9.12 -9.16 10.98
CA GLU A 22 -9.79 -9.97 9.95
C GLU A 22 -8.97 -10.01 8.66
N LEU A 23 -8.59 -8.84 8.13
CA LEU A 23 -7.88 -8.73 6.86
C LEU A 23 -6.46 -9.32 6.89
N ILE A 24 -5.63 -8.91 7.87
CA ILE A 24 -4.19 -9.24 7.91
C ILE A 24 -3.74 -10.06 9.12
N GLY A 25 -4.63 -10.36 10.06
CA GLY A 25 -4.35 -11.19 11.25
C GLY A 25 -3.89 -10.43 12.49
N PHE A 26 -3.59 -9.13 12.38
CA PHE A 26 -3.15 -8.28 13.48
C PHE A 26 -3.42 -6.80 13.19
N VAL A 27 -3.26 -5.93 14.19
CA VAL A 27 -3.32 -4.47 14.02
C VAL A 27 -1.90 -3.94 13.78
N PRO A 28 -1.58 -3.34 12.61
CA PRO A 28 -0.24 -2.85 12.35
C PRO A 28 0.16 -1.72 13.30
N PRO A 29 1.45 -1.57 13.67
CA PRO A 29 1.89 -0.53 14.62
C PRO A 29 1.49 0.89 14.20
N ARG A 30 1.58 1.24 12.90
CA ARG A 30 1.17 2.56 12.38
C ARG A 30 -0.35 2.80 12.55
N ILE A 31 -1.16 1.75 12.38
CA ILE A 31 -2.62 1.81 12.57
C ILE A 31 -2.95 1.91 14.07
N GLN A 32 -2.27 1.13 14.91
CA GLN A 32 -2.42 1.21 16.35
C GLN A 32 -2.11 2.62 16.86
N ALA A 33 -0.99 3.20 16.42
CA ALA A 33 -0.61 4.57 16.77
C ALA A 33 -1.66 5.61 16.34
N ARG A 34 -2.15 5.55 15.09
CA ARG A 34 -3.20 6.46 14.60
C ARG A 34 -4.49 6.33 15.41
N THR A 35 -4.97 5.10 15.59
CA THR A 35 -6.22 4.82 16.29
C THR A 35 -6.12 5.20 17.78
N ASP A 36 -4.99 4.93 18.46
CA ASP A 36 -4.76 5.33 19.85
C ASP A 36 -4.76 6.84 20.05
N LEU A 37 -4.14 7.57 19.11
CA LEU A 37 -4.02 9.02 19.20
C LEU A 37 -5.36 9.70 18.90
N LEU A 38 -5.99 9.35 17.77
CA LEU A 38 -7.23 10.00 17.37
C LEU A 38 -8.41 9.64 18.26
N ALA A 39 -8.45 8.43 18.84
CA ALA A 39 -9.45 8.10 19.86
C ALA A 39 -9.39 9.01 21.10
N ARG A 40 -8.28 9.72 21.32
CA ARG A 40 -8.09 10.69 22.41
C ARG A 40 -8.23 12.13 21.97
N LEU A 41 -7.77 12.45 20.76
CA LEU A 41 -7.71 13.83 20.28
C LEU A 41 -8.88 14.20 19.38
N ASP A 42 -9.32 13.30 18.50
CA ASP A 42 -10.34 13.56 17.49
C ASP A 42 -11.06 12.26 17.05
N PRO A 43 -11.98 11.73 17.89
CA PRO A 43 -12.71 10.49 17.60
C PRO A 43 -13.58 10.56 16.34
N ASP A 44 -14.10 11.75 16.01
CA ASP A 44 -15.00 11.93 14.87
C ASP A 44 -14.23 11.80 13.55
N THR A 45 -13.05 12.43 13.46
CA THR A 45 -12.15 12.21 12.33
C THR A 45 -11.70 10.76 12.23
N LEU A 46 -11.42 10.08 13.36
CA LEU A 46 -11.09 8.65 13.32
C LEU A 46 -12.21 7.81 12.69
N ARG A 47 -13.47 8.03 13.09
CA ARG A 47 -14.63 7.33 12.52
C ARG A 47 -14.73 7.55 11.01
N MET A 48 -14.64 8.81 10.57
CA MET A 48 -14.70 9.17 9.16
C MET A 48 -13.57 8.51 8.35
N GLN A 49 -12.35 8.49 8.89
CA GLN A 49 -11.22 7.84 8.24
C GLN A 49 -11.40 6.32 8.11
N GLU A 50 -11.87 5.64 9.16
CA GLU A 50 -12.09 4.19 9.11
C GLU A 50 -13.27 3.78 8.24
N GLU A 51 -14.32 4.59 8.19
CA GLU A 51 -15.48 4.38 7.30
C GLU A 51 -15.08 4.56 5.84
N LEU A 52 -14.40 5.66 5.50
CA LEU A 52 -13.90 5.90 4.15
C LEU A 52 -12.92 4.81 3.72
N ARG A 53 -11.97 4.45 4.60
CA ARG A 53 -11.02 3.36 4.33
C ARG A 53 -11.76 2.06 4.03
N ALA A 54 -12.72 1.66 4.86
CA ALA A 54 -13.46 0.42 4.65
C ALA A 54 -14.23 0.43 3.33
N ARG A 55 -14.92 1.54 3.02
CA ARG A 55 -15.68 1.68 1.77
C ARG A 55 -14.82 1.57 0.51
N LEU A 56 -13.62 2.14 0.54
CA LEU A 56 -12.67 2.13 -0.58
C LEU A 56 -11.85 0.84 -0.67
N MET A 57 -11.63 0.15 0.44
CA MET A 57 -10.88 -1.12 0.50
C MET A 57 -11.62 -2.28 -0.19
N TYR A 58 -12.95 -2.23 -0.23
CA TYR A 58 -13.80 -3.28 -0.78
C TYR A 58 -14.69 -2.73 -1.92
N PRO A 59 -14.12 -2.41 -3.09
CA PRO A 59 -14.91 -2.01 -4.24
C PRO A 59 -15.78 -3.19 -4.71
N PRO A 60 -17.05 -2.96 -5.10
CA PRO A 60 -18.00 -4.04 -5.40
C PRO A 60 -17.64 -4.86 -6.64
N CYS A 61 -16.75 -4.36 -7.50
CA CYS A 61 -16.32 -5.01 -8.72
C CYS A 61 -15.10 -5.94 -8.56
N PHE A 62 -14.43 -5.95 -7.39
CA PHE A 62 -13.27 -6.80 -7.14
C PHE A 62 -13.48 -7.65 -5.89
N ASP A 63 -13.01 -8.89 -5.94
CA ASP A 63 -12.86 -9.68 -4.72
C ASP A 63 -11.69 -9.14 -3.86
N VAL A 64 -11.62 -9.61 -2.62
CA VAL A 64 -10.56 -9.19 -1.68
C VAL A 64 -9.18 -9.52 -2.24
N LYS A 65 -9.01 -10.69 -2.87
CA LYS A 65 -7.71 -11.15 -3.39
C LYS A 65 -7.18 -10.17 -4.45
N THR A 66 -7.99 -9.87 -5.46
CA THR A 66 -7.68 -8.95 -6.55
C THR A 66 -7.36 -7.56 -6.01
N ALA A 67 -8.20 -7.02 -5.12
CA ALA A 67 -7.96 -5.70 -4.53
C ALA A 67 -6.62 -5.65 -3.76
N GLN A 68 -6.30 -6.68 -2.97
CA GLN A 68 -5.04 -6.71 -2.21
C GLN A 68 -3.80 -6.92 -3.09
N LEU A 69 -3.89 -7.70 -4.18
CA LEU A 69 -2.81 -7.81 -5.18
C LEU A 69 -2.54 -6.48 -5.88
N MET A 70 -3.58 -5.72 -6.22
CA MET A 70 -3.44 -4.38 -6.79
C MET A 70 -2.75 -3.43 -5.81
N LEU A 71 -3.19 -3.39 -4.55
CA LEU A 71 -2.60 -2.55 -3.51
C LEU A 71 -1.15 -2.94 -3.20
N PHE A 72 -0.84 -4.23 -3.22
CA PHE A 72 0.54 -4.72 -3.11
C PHE A 72 1.40 -4.14 -4.23
N GLY A 73 0.97 -4.25 -5.49
CA GLY A 73 1.68 -3.69 -6.64
C GLY A 73 1.84 -2.17 -6.56
N MET A 74 0.76 -1.43 -6.27
CA MET A 74 0.77 0.03 -6.17
C MET A 74 1.78 0.53 -5.12
N LEU A 75 1.82 -0.11 -3.94
CA LEU A 75 2.76 0.28 -2.89
C LEU A 75 4.19 -0.19 -3.17
N LEU A 76 4.35 -1.32 -3.86
CA LEU A 76 5.65 -1.82 -4.29
C LEU A 76 6.31 -0.88 -5.31
N MET A 77 5.53 -0.20 -6.15
CA MET A 77 6.03 0.83 -7.06
C MET A 77 6.77 1.96 -6.33
N ASP A 78 6.39 2.26 -5.09
CA ASP A 78 7.03 3.25 -4.22
C ASP A 78 8.05 2.62 -3.25
N LEU A 79 8.30 1.32 -3.35
CA LEU A 79 9.10 0.54 -2.40
C LEU A 79 8.64 0.71 -0.95
N SER A 80 7.34 0.92 -0.75
CA SER A 80 6.76 1.19 0.56
C SER A 80 6.73 -0.08 1.42
N ASP A 81 7.17 0.01 2.68
CA ASP A 81 7.05 -1.08 3.66
C ASP A 81 5.60 -1.60 3.82
N ALA A 82 4.61 -0.74 3.53
CA ALA A 82 3.21 -1.11 3.59
C ALA A 82 2.84 -2.18 2.54
N ALA A 83 3.61 -2.33 1.46
CA ALA A 83 3.41 -3.38 0.45
C ALA A 83 3.39 -4.78 1.10
N LYS A 84 4.21 -5.01 2.12
CA LYS A 84 4.22 -6.28 2.88
C LYS A 84 2.86 -6.59 3.51
N LEU A 85 2.16 -5.58 4.03
CA LEU A 85 0.85 -5.77 4.67
C LEU A 85 -0.19 -6.22 3.64
N HIS A 86 -0.15 -5.67 2.44
CA HIS A 86 -1.08 -6.04 1.36
C HIS A 86 -0.74 -7.39 0.72
N ALA A 87 0.54 -7.76 0.65
CA ALA A 87 0.93 -9.13 0.29
C ALA A 87 0.40 -10.16 1.30
N ILE A 88 0.47 -9.87 2.61
CA ILE A 88 -0.11 -10.73 3.66
C ILE A 88 -1.63 -10.82 3.50
N ALA A 89 -2.31 -9.69 3.29
CA ALA A 89 -3.75 -9.64 3.08
C ALA A 89 -4.17 -10.49 1.86
N ALA A 90 -3.45 -10.36 0.74
CA ALA A 90 -3.69 -11.15 -0.47
C ALA A 90 -3.51 -12.65 -0.19
N ARG A 91 -2.45 -13.05 0.52
CA ARG A 91 -2.23 -14.46 0.91
C ARG A 91 -3.35 -15.02 1.77
N ARG A 92 -3.85 -14.25 2.73
CA ARG A 92 -5.00 -14.64 3.57
C ARG A 92 -6.30 -14.73 2.78
N ALA A 93 -6.44 -13.93 1.73
CA ALA A 93 -7.54 -14.01 0.77
C ALA A 93 -7.35 -15.12 -0.29
N GLY A 94 -6.33 -15.96 -0.16
CA GLY A 94 -6.10 -17.12 -1.04
C GLY A 94 -5.20 -16.88 -2.24
N ALA A 95 -4.53 -15.72 -2.34
CA ALA A 95 -3.53 -15.51 -3.40
C ALA A 95 -2.39 -16.50 -3.29
N THR A 96 -1.85 -17.03 -4.38
CA THR A 96 -0.67 -17.91 -4.38
C THR A 96 0.65 -17.12 -4.36
N TYR A 97 1.79 -17.79 -4.19
CA TYR A 97 3.09 -17.12 -4.31
C TYR A 97 3.40 -16.76 -5.76
N GLU A 98 2.90 -17.52 -6.73
CA GLU A 98 2.98 -17.23 -8.16
C GLU A 98 2.23 -15.95 -8.49
N GLU A 99 1.03 -15.73 -7.93
CA GLU A 99 0.28 -14.47 -8.09
C GLU A 99 1.03 -13.28 -7.49
N LEU A 100 1.62 -13.43 -6.29
CA LEU A 100 2.46 -12.38 -5.71
C LEU A 100 3.68 -12.07 -6.60
N ASN A 101 4.38 -13.10 -7.07
CA ASN A 101 5.54 -12.93 -7.94
C ASN A 101 5.16 -12.33 -9.30
N ALA A 102 3.99 -12.66 -9.84
CA ALA A 102 3.46 -12.02 -11.04
C ALA A 102 3.31 -10.50 -10.85
N VAL A 103 2.79 -10.06 -9.70
CA VAL A 103 2.71 -8.63 -9.36
C VAL A 103 4.10 -7.97 -9.28
N VAL A 104 5.11 -8.67 -8.74
CA VAL A 104 6.51 -8.18 -8.76
C VAL A 104 7.02 -8.01 -10.20
N GLY A 105 6.74 -8.99 -11.06
CA GLY A 105 7.08 -8.91 -12.49
C GLY A 105 6.40 -7.71 -13.17
N LEU A 106 5.12 -7.45 -12.89
CA LEU A 106 4.40 -6.28 -13.38
C LEU A 106 5.03 -4.97 -12.88
N ALA A 107 5.42 -4.90 -11.61
CA ALA A 107 6.09 -3.71 -11.06
C ALA A 107 7.46 -3.47 -11.71
N PHE A 108 8.22 -4.53 -12.03
CA PHE A 108 9.49 -4.42 -12.75
C PHE A 108 9.34 -3.74 -14.11
N LEU A 109 8.22 -3.95 -14.83
CA LEU A 109 7.95 -3.29 -16.11
C LEU A 109 7.96 -1.76 -16.02
N PHE A 110 7.67 -1.19 -14.85
CA PHE A 110 7.61 0.25 -14.65
C PHE A 110 8.74 0.80 -13.77
N ARG A 111 9.57 -0.07 -13.18
CA ARG A 111 10.73 0.33 -12.38
C ARG A 111 12.07 0.07 -13.08
N GLY A 112 12.19 -1.04 -13.81
CA GLY A 112 13.42 -1.45 -14.49
C GLY A 112 13.46 -1.06 -15.96
N LEU A 113 12.42 -1.41 -16.71
CA LEU A 113 12.33 -1.14 -18.15
C LEU A 113 12.44 0.35 -18.54
N PRO A 114 11.91 1.33 -17.77
CA PRO A 114 12.13 2.74 -18.08
C PRO A 114 13.61 3.14 -18.06
N ALA A 115 14.42 2.55 -17.16
CA ALA A 115 15.86 2.80 -17.13
C ALA A 115 16.55 2.20 -18.36
N ALA A 116 16.17 1.00 -18.78
CA ALA A 116 16.69 0.39 -20.01
C ALA A 116 16.33 1.23 -21.25
N ASN A 117 15.08 1.67 -21.34
CA ASN A 117 14.59 2.51 -22.44
C ASN A 117 15.34 3.84 -22.49
N ARG A 118 15.42 4.57 -21.36
CA ARG A 118 16.12 5.86 -21.29
C ARG A 118 17.62 5.69 -21.52
N GLY A 119 18.23 4.63 -21.01
CA GLY A 119 19.64 4.32 -21.24
C GLY A 119 19.94 4.12 -22.73
N ALA A 120 19.12 3.34 -23.42
CA ALA A 120 19.27 3.13 -24.86
C ALA A 120 19.09 4.45 -25.65
N GLU A 121 18.11 5.27 -25.29
CA GLU A 121 17.89 6.58 -25.91
C GLU A 121 19.11 7.51 -25.74
N VAL A 122 19.69 7.59 -24.54
CA VAL A 122 20.89 8.39 -24.26
C VAL A 122 22.09 7.90 -25.08
N ILE A 123 22.31 6.58 -25.14
CA ILE A 123 23.40 6.01 -25.95
C ILE A 123 23.23 6.39 -27.43
N GLN A 124 22.01 6.29 -27.95
CA GLN A 124 21.70 6.68 -29.33
C GLN A 124 21.92 8.18 -29.58
N GLU A 125 21.64 9.03 -28.59
CA GLU A 125 21.91 10.46 -28.68
C GLU A 125 23.41 10.76 -28.74
N ILE A 126 24.22 10.11 -27.90
CA ILE A 126 25.68 10.25 -27.90
C ILE A 126 26.27 9.84 -29.26
N LEU A 127 25.86 8.68 -29.80
CA LEU A 127 26.32 8.21 -31.11
C LEU A 127 26.04 9.23 -32.23
N ARG A 128 24.84 9.82 -32.24
CA ARG A 128 24.50 10.88 -33.21
C ARG A 128 25.37 12.12 -33.04
N MET A 129 25.67 12.53 -31.80
CA MET A 129 26.55 13.66 -31.54
C MET A 129 27.97 13.42 -32.04
N GLU A 130 28.49 12.19 -31.89
CA GLU A 130 29.80 11.79 -32.43
C GLU A 130 29.80 11.82 -33.96
N GLU A 131 28.77 11.28 -34.61
CA GLU A 131 28.62 11.29 -36.09
C GLU A 131 28.54 12.71 -36.66
N GLU A 132 27.90 13.63 -35.94
CA GLU A 132 27.76 15.05 -36.31
C GLU A 132 29.02 15.89 -35.97
N GLY A 133 30.05 15.32 -35.33
CA GLY A 133 31.24 16.05 -34.90
C GLY A 133 30.96 17.10 -33.80
N ARG A 134 29.92 16.86 -32.99
CA ARG A 134 29.47 17.75 -31.91
C ARG A 134 29.86 17.24 -30.52
N LEU A 135 30.53 16.09 -30.45
CA LEU A 135 31.15 15.53 -29.25
C LEU A 135 32.68 15.63 -29.34
#